data_AF-K0KI60-F1
#
_entry.id   AF-K0KI60-F1
#
_cell.length_a   1.000
_cell.length_b   1.000
_cell.length_c   1.000
_cell.angle_alpha   90.00
_cell.angle_beta   90.00
_cell.angle_gamma   90.00
#
_symmetry.space_group_name_H-M   'P 1'
#
loop_
_entity.id
_entity.type
_entity.pdbx_description
1 polymer ?
#
loop_
_entity_poly.entity_id
_entity_poly.type
_entity_poly.pdbx_seq_one_letter_code
_entity_poly.pdbx_strand_id
1 'polypeptide(L)'
;MVETKTYAGWASVAFQLGILRKPFNYNNMGYVYSAALWTFFGHLFTKGVESQDALLQDRVDKLKAARAARAARHSAATPASEN
;
A
#
# COMPACT_ATOMS: atom_id res chain seq x y z
N MET A 1 10.30 7.23 -6.37
CA MET A 1 10.14 5.99 -5.55
C MET A 1 10.47 4.69 -6.32
N VAL A 2 11.27 4.74 -7.39
CA VAL A 2 11.67 3.53 -8.15
C VAL A 2 12.96 2.91 -7.58
N GLU A 3 13.81 3.73 -6.96
CA GLU A 3 15.14 3.31 -6.50
C GLU A 3 15.08 2.36 -5.29
N THR A 4 14.20 2.58 -4.32
CA THR A 4 14.16 1.74 -3.11
C THR A 4 13.67 0.31 -3.34
N LYS A 5 12.85 0.06 -4.37
CA LYS A 5 12.30 -1.28 -4.65
C LYS A 5 13.31 -2.19 -5.37
N THR A 6 14.23 -1.62 -6.13
CA THR A 6 15.27 -2.38 -6.85
C THR A 6 16.35 -2.91 -5.90
N TYR A 7 16.69 -2.17 -4.83
CA TYR A 7 17.66 -2.62 -3.82
C TYR A 7 17.22 -3.88 -3.07
N ALA A 8 15.92 -4.07 -2.83
CA ALA A 8 15.42 -5.26 -2.12
C ALA A 8 15.65 -6.56 -2.90
N GLY A 9 15.46 -6.53 -4.23
CA GLY A 9 15.73 -7.69 -5.10
C GLY A 9 17.21 -8.06 -5.12
N TRP A 10 18.09 -7.05 -5.23
CA TRP A 10 19.54 -7.26 -5.21
C TRP A 10 20.04 -7.77 -3.85
N ALA A 11 19.52 -7.22 -2.76
CA ALA A 11 19.86 -7.65 -1.40
C ALA A 11 19.46 -9.11 -1.12
N SER A 12 18.28 -9.53 -1.60
CA SER A 12 17.81 -10.91 -1.40
C SER A 12 18.69 -11.96 -2.11
N VAL A 13 19.17 -11.66 -3.32
CA VAL A 13 20.07 -12.56 -4.08
C VAL A 13 21.48 -12.54 -3.52
N ALA A 14 21.98 -11.37 -3.12
CA ALA A 14 23.28 -11.25 -2.45
C ALA A 14 23.30 -12.01 -1.12
N PHE A 15 22.22 -11.97 -0.33
CA PHE A 15 22.09 -12.73 0.90
C PHE A 15 22.10 -14.25 0.65
N GLN A 16 21.39 -14.72 -0.37
CA GLN A 16 21.36 -16.15 -0.73
C GLN A 16 22.74 -16.67 -1.17
N LEU A 17 23.49 -15.88 -1.93
CA LEU A 17 24.86 -16.22 -2.33
C LEU A 17 25.84 -16.16 -1.14
N GLY A 18 25.61 -15.26 -0.18
CA GLY A 18 26.33 -15.21 1.09
C GLY A 18 26.15 -16.48 1.92
N ILE A 19 24.91 -17.01 2.03
CA ILE A 19 24.63 -18.29 2.70
C ILE A 19 25.35 -19.45 1.99
N LEU A 20 25.32 -19.45 0.66
CA LEU A 20 25.92 -20.51 -0.16
C LEU A 20 27.46 -20.39 -0.28
N ARG A 21 28.09 -19.35 0.30
CA ARG A 21 29.52 -19.01 0.13
C ARG A 21 29.96 -19.00 -1.36
N LYS A 22 29.06 -18.58 -2.25
CA LYS A 22 29.32 -18.50 -3.69
C LYS A 22 29.69 -17.05 -4.05
N PRO A 23 30.57 -16.82 -5.02
CA PRO A 23 30.92 -15.46 -5.44
C PRO A 23 29.67 -14.73 -5.94
N PHE A 24 29.57 -13.43 -5.69
CA PHE A 24 28.40 -12.62 -6.06
C PHE A 24 28.11 -12.60 -7.57
N ASN A 25 29.10 -12.95 -8.41
CA ASN A 25 28.96 -13.07 -9.86
C ASN A 25 28.60 -14.51 -10.34
N TYR A 26 28.30 -15.43 -9.42
CA TYR A 26 28.11 -16.85 -9.74
C TYR A 26 26.89 -17.11 -10.65
N ASN A 27 25.84 -16.28 -10.54
CA ASN A 27 24.64 -16.45 -11.35
C ASN A 27 23.94 -15.13 -11.68
N ASN A 28 24.49 -14.39 -12.64
CA ASN A 28 23.98 -13.08 -13.07
C ASN A 28 22.52 -13.12 -13.56
N MET A 29 22.08 -14.25 -14.12
CA MET A 29 20.68 -14.45 -14.50
C MET A 29 19.75 -14.52 -13.29
N GLY A 30 20.21 -15.02 -12.14
CA GLY A 30 19.43 -15.05 -10.89
C GLY A 30 19.05 -13.66 -10.39
N TYR A 31 19.92 -12.67 -10.57
CA TYR A 31 19.61 -11.27 -10.25
C TYR A 31 18.53 -10.68 -11.16
N VAL A 32 18.58 -11.00 -12.46
CA VAL A 32 17.58 -10.54 -13.43
C VAL A 32 16.21 -11.16 -13.13
N TYR A 33 16.14 -12.48 -12.89
CA TYR A 33 14.90 -13.15 -12.53
C TYR A 33 14.33 -12.65 -11.20
N SER A 34 15.16 -12.42 -10.19
CA SER A 34 14.72 -11.87 -8.90
C SER A 34 14.21 -10.44 -9.05
N ALA A 35 14.91 -9.59 -9.81
CA ALA A 35 14.45 -8.24 -10.09
C ALA A 35 13.10 -8.23 -10.81
N ALA A 36 12.91 -9.10 -11.82
CA ALA A 36 11.65 -9.25 -12.52
C ALA A 36 10.52 -9.72 -11.57
N LEU A 37 10.81 -10.72 -10.73
CA LEU A 37 9.86 -11.25 -9.75
C LEU A 37 9.41 -10.18 -8.75
N TRP A 38 10.34 -9.46 -8.14
CA TRP A 38 10.03 -8.41 -7.17
C TRP A 38 9.33 -7.22 -7.80
N THR A 39 9.67 -6.88 -9.04
CA THR A 39 8.97 -5.82 -9.78
C THR A 39 7.52 -6.22 -10.06
N PHE A 40 7.29 -7.48 -10.47
CA PHE A 40 5.95 -8.02 -10.70
C PHE A 40 5.10 -8.04 -9.42
N PHE A 41 5.63 -8.59 -8.32
CA PHE A 41 4.95 -8.56 -7.03
C PHE A 41 4.68 -7.14 -6.54
N GLY A 42 5.65 -6.23 -6.69
CA GLY A 42 5.50 -4.82 -6.36
C GLY A 42 4.38 -4.14 -7.15
N HIS A 43 4.24 -4.46 -8.43
CA HIS A 43 3.18 -3.91 -9.28
C HIS A 43 1.79 -4.43 -8.87
N LEU A 44 1.65 -5.73 -8.62
CA LEU A 44 0.39 -6.31 -8.13
C LEU A 44 0.00 -5.76 -6.76
N PHE A 45 0.97 -5.61 -5.87
CA PHE A 45 0.74 -5.04 -4.54
C PHE A 45 0.25 -3.59 -4.64
N THR A 46 0.89 -2.75 -5.47
CA THR A 46 0.45 -1.37 -5.66
C THR A 46 -0.99 -1.29 -6.19
N LYS A 47 -1.36 -2.11 -7.19
CA LYS A 47 -2.75 -2.17 -7.67
C LYS A 47 -3.73 -2.61 -6.59
N GLY A 48 -3.33 -3.57 -5.76
CA GLY A 48 -4.12 -4.03 -4.61
C GLY A 48 -4.38 -2.89 -3.62
N VAL A 49 -3.35 -2.14 -3.23
CA VAL A 49 -3.46 -1.00 -2.31
C VAL A 49 -4.33 0.11 -2.90
N GLU A 50 -4.13 0.47 -4.18
CA GLU A 50 -4.96 1.49 -4.85
C GLU A 50 -6.45 1.14 -4.84
N SER A 51 -6.79 -0.13 -5.06
CA SER A 51 -8.19 -0.59 -4.96
C SER A 51 -8.78 -0.50 -3.55
N GLN A 52 -7.94 -0.66 -2.52
CA GLN A 52 -8.37 -0.59 -1.13
C GLN A 52 -8.50 0.86 -0.66
N ASP A 53 -7.64 1.76 -1.12
CA ASP A 53 -7.74 3.19 -0.84
C ASP A 53 -9.05 3.78 -1.39
N ALA A 54 -9.45 3.40 -2.61
CA ALA A 54 -10.74 3.81 -3.17
C ALA A 54 -11.93 3.34 -2.31
N LEU A 55 -11.88 2.10 -1.80
CA LEU A 55 -12.89 1.55 -0.89
C LEU A 55 -12.90 2.26 0.48
N LEU A 56 -11.73 2.60 1.01
CA LEU A 56 -11.61 3.34 2.26
C LEU A 56 -12.18 4.75 2.12
N GLN A 57 -11.90 5.42 1.01
CA GLN A 57 -12.40 6.76 0.74
C GLN A 57 -13.93 6.78 0.64
N ASP A 58 -14.54 5.83 -0.09
CA ASP A 58 -16.00 5.66 -0.13
C ASP A 58 -16.61 5.44 1.27
N ARG A 59 -15.97 4.63 2.12
CA ARG A 59 -16.41 4.42 3.51
C ARG A 59 -16.29 5.68 4.36
N VAL A 60 -15.21 6.45 4.19
CA VAL A 60 -15.02 7.73 4.89
C VAL A 60 -16.09 8.74 4.47
N ASP A 61 -16.42 8.81 3.19
CA ASP A 61 -17.45 9.72 2.68
C ASP A 61 -18.85 9.33 3.19
N LYS A 62 -19.16 8.03 3.24
CA LYS A 62 -20.39 7.53 3.89
C LYS A 62 -20.45 7.89 5.38
N LEU A 63 -19.32 7.78 6.10
CA LEU A 63 -19.24 8.19 7.52
C LEU A 63 -19.41 9.69 7.71
N LYS A 64 -18.83 10.52 6.82
CA LYS A 64 -19.03 11.97 6.83
C LYS A 64 -20.48 12.34 6.54
N ALA A 65 -21.11 11.72 5.54
CA ALA A 65 -22.52 11.93 5.22
C ALA A 65 -23.42 11.51 6.39
N ALA A 66 -23.14 10.37 7.03
CA ALA A 66 -23.87 9.92 8.22
C ALA A 66 -23.70 10.88 9.42
N ARG A 67 -22.49 11.41 9.63
CA ARG A 67 -22.23 12.44 10.66
C ARG A 67 -22.94 13.75 10.35
N ALA A 68 -22.93 14.21 9.11
CA ALA A 68 -23.64 15.42 8.69
C ALA A 68 -25.16 15.25 8.87
N ALA A 69 -25.71 14.10 8.49
CA ALA A 69 -27.13 13.77 8.72
C ALA A 69 -27.48 13.70 10.21
N ARG A 70 -26.58 13.18 11.04
CA ARG A 70 -26.76 13.16 12.50
C ARG A 70 -26.69 14.56 13.09
N ALA A 71 -25.76 15.40 12.66
CA ALA A 71 -25.64 16.80 13.08
C ALA A 71 -26.89 17.60 12.68
N ALA A 72 -27.37 17.44 11.44
CA ALA A 72 -28.60 18.07 10.94
C ALA A 72 -29.85 17.63 11.73
N ARG A 73 -29.93 16.35 12.12
CA ARG A 73 -30.99 15.85 13.01
C ARG A 73 -30.87 16.40 14.42
N HIS A 74 -29.65 16.61 14.92
CA HIS A 74 -29.42 17.17 16.25
C HIS A 74 -29.76 18.67 16.31
N SER A 75 -29.45 19.43 15.26
CA SER A 75 -29.86 20.84 15.12
C SER A 75 -31.36 21.02 14.89
N ALA A 76 -32.04 20.05 14.26
CA ALA A 76 -33.50 20.04 14.16
C ALA A 76 -34.20 19.62 15.46
N ALA A 77 -33.52 18.87 16.34
CA ALA A 77 -34.03 18.44 17.63
C ALA A 77 -33.75 19.43 18.77
N THR A 78 -33.05 20.54 18.50
CA THR A 78 -32.99 21.69 19.41
C THR A 78 -34.00 22.71 18.91
N PRO A 79 -35.30 22.64 19.31
CA PRO A 79 -36.14 23.82 19.20
C PRO A 79 -35.45 24.92 20.02
N ALA A 80 -35.42 26.11 19.43
CA ALA A 80 -34.89 27.33 20.03
C ALA A 80 -35.13 27.36 21.55
N SER A 81 -34.05 27.46 22.32
CA SER A 81 -34.11 27.85 23.72
C SER A 81 -34.84 29.17 23.85
N GLU A 82 -35.56 29.32 24.97
CA GLU A 82 -35.63 30.57 25.74
C GLU A 82 -35.78 31.88 24.94
N ASN A 83 -37.02 32.38 24.89
CA ASN A 83 -37.41 33.68 25.46
C ASN A 83 -38.94 33.81 25.44
#